data_AF-A0A0K8US70-F1
#
_entry.id   AF-A0A0K8US70-F1
#
_cell.length_a   1.000
_cell.length_b   1.000
_cell.length_c   1.000
_cell.angle_alpha   90.00
_cell.angle_beta   90.00
_cell.angle_gamma   90.00
#
_symmetry.space_group_name_H-M   'P 1'
#
loop_
_entity.id
_entity.type
_entity.pdbx_description
1 polymer ?
#
loop_
_entity_poly.entity_id
_entity_poly.type
_entity_poly.pdbx_seq_one_letter_code
_entity_poly.pdbx_strand_id
1 'polypeptide(L)'
;MMSEVMKDFDKPDFSVDKYTKQLVKECVGGADLQQRKKEIQVYSDQTSATLKKSVYANYMQFIETAKEISHLESEMYQLSHILIEQRNILASLTDEKSPGNAQNNEEGEEQPTQEDVENSHATRAVKEMVQGFNGNLEGKTFLNEGALIELDTNDYRPIQRVFFFLFNDVLIVCKVKHDKRLEFLSEYDPKKIAVINIKDLDGVRNAINIITPDGSKIFQSVTAAGKTEWIEKLEVAFRFDQQKKTNKKGPAPQPPKAKQSSQQQKDSPSDAKSLVSDLSPTASHAGKAVENYGPDWIHTASEEIQTLVAQRYFEDAQALIKRTQDYIAKDSSFVNAKQITEKVKALETQLTDVLLQELSNCHCRNLQVTLRASRRSLKILVDIGRARQACGTLLKVATMALRTAQREARRNNTEISELFFCDLTQVACEFLTAFETQPACVGGADFTCV
;
A
#
# COMPACT_ATOMS: atom_id res chain seq x y z
N MET A 1 -20.41 -34.66 -40.98
CA MET A 1 -19.50 -35.62 -41.65
C MET A 1 -18.35 -34.95 -42.39
N MET A 2 -18.56 -34.28 -43.54
CA MET A 2 -17.44 -33.77 -44.37
C MET A 2 -16.48 -32.83 -43.62
N SER A 3 -17.00 -31.92 -42.80
CA SER A 3 -16.22 -30.99 -41.97
C SER A 3 -15.55 -31.62 -40.74
N GLU A 4 -15.92 -32.85 -40.36
CA GLU A 4 -15.30 -33.58 -39.25
C GLU A 4 -14.07 -34.34 -39.74
N VAL A 5 -14.20 -35.03 -40.88
CA VAL A 5 -13.07 -35.72 -41.54
C VAL A 5 -11.95 -34.73 -41.92
N MET A 6 -12.29 -33.50 -42.31
CA MET A 6 -11.29 -32.47 -42.58
C MET A 6 -10.54 -32.00 -41.31
N LYS A 7 -11.24 -31.87 -40.17
CA LYS A 7 -10.63 -31.54 -38.88
C LYS A 7 -9.77 -32.66 -38.29
N ASP A 8 -9.92 -33.90 -38.76
CA ASP A 8 -9.07 -35.00 -38.33
C ASP A 8 -7.64 -34.88 -38.92
N PHE A 9 -7.46 -34.22 -40.07
CA PHE A 9 -6.13 -33.93 -40.63
C PHE A 9 -5.35 -32.86 -39.84
N ASP A 10 -6.06 -31.96 -39.14
CA ASP A 10 -5.47 -30.90 -38.32
C ASP A 10 -4.96 -31.42 -36.95
N LYS A 11 -5.18 -32.70 -36.63
CA LYS A 11 -4.77 -33.31 -35.35
C LYS A 11 -3.30 -33.74 -35.38
N PRO A 12 -2.52 -33.47 -34.30
CA PRO A 12 -1.10 -33.86 -34.24
C PRO A 12 -0.88 -35.38 -34.27
N ASP A 13 -1.85 -36.17 -33.79
CA ASP A 13 -1.78 -37.64 -33.75
C ASP A 13 -2.37 -38.33 -35.01
N PHE A 14 -2.51 -37.60 -36.12
CA PHE A 14 -3.09 -38.14 -37.35
C PHE A 14 -2.24 -39.27 -37.95
N SER A 15 -2.85 -40.43 -38.19
CA SER A 15 -2.17 -41.62 -38.72
C SER A 15 -2.70 -41.99 -40.10
N VAL A 16 -1.88 -41.74 -41.12
CA VAL A 16 -2.18 -42.01 -42.54
C VAL A 16 -2.59 -43.47 -42.77
N ASP A 17 -1.92 -44.43 -42.12
CA ASP A 17 -2.22 -45.86 -42.24
C ASP A 17 -3.57 -46.25 -41.64
N LYS A 18 -3.98 -45.61 -40.53
CA LYS A 18 -5.31 -45.85 -39.94
C LYS A 18 -6.40 -45.25 -40.83
N TYR A 19 -6.18 -44.02 -41.30
CA TYR A 19 -7.11 -43.32 -42.18
C TYR A 19 -7.32 -44.06 -43.51
N THR A 20 -6.26 -44.47 -44.20
CA THR A 20 -6.36 -45.20 -45.48
C THR A 20 -7.02 -46.57 -45.30
N LYS A 21 -6.72 -47.30 -44.21
CA LYS A 21 -7.41 -48.58 -43.89
C LYS A 21 -8.89 -48.40 -43.59
N GLN A 22 -9.31 -47.27 -43.01
CA GLN A 22 -10.72 -46.96 -42.80
C GLN A 22 -11.40 -46.55 -44.12
N LEU A 23 -10.77 -45.69 -44.91
CA LEU A 23 -11.25 -45.24 -46.22
C LEU A 23 -11.51 -46.42 -47.18
N VAL A 24 -10.60 -47.41 -47.22
CA VAL A 24 -10.74 -48.62 -48.05
C VAL A 24 -11.83 -49.58 -47.54
N LYS A 25 -12.20 -49.52 -46.25
CA LYS A 25 -13.34 -50.28 -45.70
C LYS A 25 -14.69 -49.62 -46.00
N GLU A 26 -14.72 -48.29 -46.09
CA GLU A 26 -15.95 -47.51 -46.32
C GLU A 26 -16.27 -47.31 -47.81
N CYS A 27 -15.27 -47.20 -48.69
CA CYS A 27 -15.48 -47.00 -50.12
C CYS A 27 -15.76 -48.32 -50.86
N VAL A 28 -17.00 -48.52 -51.32
CA VAL A 28 -17.43 -49.74 -52.04
C VAL A 28 -17.20 -49.60 -53.55
N GLY A 29 -16.01 -49.15 -53.96
CA GLY A 29 -15.64 -49.06 -55.38
C GLY A 29 -14.50 -48.11 -55.71
N GLY A 30 -13.98 -48.25 -56.93
CA GLY A 30 -12.90 -47.39 -57.44
C GLY A 30 -13.33 -45.95 -57.75
N ALA A 31 -14.61 -45.74 -58.07
CA ALA A 31 -15.16 -44.39 -58.35
C ALA A 31 -15.18 -43.53 -57.07
N ASP A 32 -15.70 -44.05 -55.97
CA ASP A 32 -15.74 -43.38 -54.66
C ASP A 32 -14.33 -43.01 -54.17
N LEU A 33 -13.37 -43.91 -54.35
CA LEU A 33 -11.97 -43.68 -54.00
C LEU A 33 -11.34 -42.56 -54.85
N GLN A 34 -11.66 -42.49 -56.15
CA GLN A 34 -11.24 -41.39 -57.02
C GLN A 34 -11.89 -40.06 -56.62
N GLN A 35 -13.16 -40.06 -56.24
CA GLN A 35 -13.84 -38.87 -55.72
C GLN A 35 -13.20 -38.37 -54.42
N ARG A 36 -13.02 -39.24 -53.42
CA ARG A 36 -12.34 -38.88 -52.16
C ARG A 36 -10.91 -38.38 -52.37
N LYS A 37 -10.16 -38.97 -53.33
CA LYS A 37 -8.84 -38.46 -53.72
C LYS A 37 -8.91 -37.04 -54.27
N LYS A 38 -9.89 -36.74 -55.13
CA LYS A 38 -10.09 -35.40 -55.70
C LYS A 38 -10.48 -34.38 -54.62
N GLU A 39 -11.33 -34.76 -53.68
CA GLU A 39 -11.73 -33.93 -52.53
C GLU A 39 -10.52 -33.59 -51.63
N ILE A 40 -9.69 -34.58 -51.28
CA ILE A 40 -8.44 -34.37 -50.52
C ILE A 40 -7.48 -33.44 -51.28
N GLN A 41 -7.38 -33.58 -52.61
CA GLN A 41 -6.52 -32.72 -53.42
C GLN A 41 -7.01 -31.26 -53.44
N VAL A 42 -8.32 -31.03 -53.60
CA VAL A 42 -8.92 -29.69 -53.50
C VAL A 42 -8.69 -29.08 -52.12
N TYR A 43 -8.84 -29.87 -51.05
CA TYR A 43 -8.56 -29.41 -49.68
C TYR A 43 -7.07 -29.06 -49.48
N SER A 44 -6.14 -29.88 -50.00
CA SER A 44 -4.70 -29.58 -50.01
C SER A 44 -4.38 -28.27 -50.72
N ASP A 45 -4.98 -28.02 -51.89
CA ASP A 45 -4.78 -26.79 -52.67
C ASP A 45 -5.35 -25.57 -51.93
N GLN A 46 -6.53 -25.69 -51.32
CA GLN A 46 -7.16 -24.65 -50.48
C GLN A 46 -6.33 -24.34 -49.23
N THR A 47 -5.85 -25.35 -48.51
CA THR A 47 -4.99 -25.19 -47.34
C THR A 47 -3.66 -24.54 -47.73
N SER A 48 -3.05 -24.95 -48.85
CA SER A 48 -1.83 -24.34 -49.38
C SER A 48 -2.01 -22.87 -49.75
N ALA A 49 -3.14 -22.49 -50.36
CA ALA A 49 -3.47 -21.11 -50.67
C ALA A 49 -3.73 -20.27 -49.41
N THR A 50 -4.45 -20.84 -48.43
CA THR A 50 -4.78 -20.19 -47.16
C THR A 50 -3.53 -19.96 -46.30
N LEU A 51 -2.65 -20.95 -46.22
CA LEU A 51 -1.39 -20.86 -45.49
C LEU A 51 -0.47 -19.81 -46.13
N LYS A 52 -0.34 -19.77 -47.47
CA LYS A 52 0.38 -18.69 -48.16
C LYS A 52 -0.19 -17.30 -47.85
N LYS A 53 -1.51 -17.15 -47.84
CA LYS A 53 -2.18 -15.88 -47.50
C LYS A 53 -1.95 -15.49 -46.04
N SER A 54 -2.03 -16.43 -45.10
CA SER A 54 -1.79 -16.19 -43.68
C SER A 54 -0.33 -15.86 -43.39
N VAL A 55 0.63 -16.59 -43.96
CA VAL A 55 2.06 -16.29 -43.82
C VAL A 55 2.38 -14.91 -44.39
N TYR A 56 1.85 -14.55 -45.55
CA TYR A 56 2.03 -13.22 -46.13
C TYR A 56 1.43 -12.11 -45.25
N ALA A 57 0.20 -12.31 -44.72
CA ALA A 57 -0.43 -11.34 -43.82
C ALA A 57 0.36 -11.15 -42.52
N ASN A 58 0.77 -12.24 -41.87
CA ASN A 58 1.57 -12.20 -40.65
C ASN A 58 2.95 -11.55 -40.90
N TYR A 59 3.56 -11.79 -42.07
CA TYR A 59 4.84 -11.16 -42.44
C TYR A 59 4.70 -9.66 -42.73
N MET A 60 3.61 -9.24 -43.39
CA MET A 60 3.31 -7.81 -43.58
C MET A 60 3.07 -7.11 -42.24
N GLN A 61 2.27 -7.71 -41.34
CA GLN A 61 2.06 -7.18 -39.98
C GLN A 61 3.38 -7.09 -39.20
N PHE A 62 4.24 -8.11 -39.27
CA PHE A 62 5.55 -8.07 -38.62
C PHE A 62 6.42 -6.91 -39.14
N ILE A 63 6.43 -6.66 -40.46
CA ILE A 63 7.14 -5.52 -41.06
C ILE A 63 6.53 -4.18 -40.62
N GLU A 64 5.20 -4.08 -40.56
CA GLU A 64 4.48 -2.87 -40.15
C GLU A 64 4.77 -2.54 -38.68
N THR A 65 4.59 -3.50 -37.77
CA THR A 65 4.95 -3.36 -36.35
C THR A 65 6.43 -3.05 -36.15
N ALA A 66 7.35 -3.65 -36.93
CA ALA A 66 8.77 -3.33 -36.84
C ALA A 66 9.09 -1.89 -37.28
N LYS A 67 8.36 -1.35 -38.27
CA LYS A 67 8.47 0.06 -38.68
C LYS A 67 7.91 1.01 -37.61
N GLU A 68 6.76 0.68 -37.02
CA GLU A 68 6.17 1.46 -35.93
C GLU A 68 7.09 1.51 -34.70
N ILE A 69 7.69 0.38 -34.32
CA ILE A 69 8.69 0.32 -33.23
C ILE A 69 9.89 1.21 -33.54
N SER A 70 10.45 1.13 -34.77
CA SER A 70 11.59 1.95 -35.17
C SER A 70 11.25 3.45 -35.25
N HIS A 71 10.02 3.81 -35.62
CA HIS A 71 9.55 5.19 -35.60
C HIS A 71 9.47 5.72 -34.16
N LEU A 72 8.87 4.94 -33.25
CA LEU A 72 8.71 5.28 -31.84
C LEU A 72 10.06 5.35 -31.10
N GLU A 73 11.02 4.48 -31.45
CA GLU A 73 12.41 4.57 -30.97
C GLU A 73 13.06 5.91 -31.36
N SER A 74 12.85 6.36 -32.61
CA SER A 74 13.35 7.66 -33.08
C SER A 74 12.70 8.84 -32.35
N GLU A 75 11.38 8.81 -32.13
CA GLU A 75 10.68 9.85 -31.36
C GLU A 75 11.13 9.88 -29.90
N MET A 76 11.31 8.71 -29.27
CA MET A 76 11.82 8.60 -27.90
C MET A 76 13.26 9.13 -27.79
N TYR A 77 14.12 8.86 -28.78
CA TYR A 77 15.47 9.41 -28.82
C TYR A 77 15.48 10.94 -28.97
N GLN A 78 14.61 11.48 -29.83
CA GLN A 78 14.43 12.94 -29.99
C GLN A 78 13.93 13.58 -28.68
N LEU A 79 12.94 12.99 -28.02
CA LEU A 79 12.44 13.48 -26.73
C LEU A 79 13.53 13.42 -25.64
N SER A 80 14.30 12.34 -25.59
CA SER A 80 15.45 12.20 -24.68
C SER A 80 16.48 13.32 -24.92
N HIS A 81 16.82 13.62 -26.18
CA HIS A 81 17.71 14.71 -26.53
C HIS A 81 17.15 16.08 -26.07
N ILE A 82 15.87 16.35 -26.33
CA ILE A 82 15.21 17.59 -25.90
C ILE A 82 15.20 17.72 -24.37
N LEU A 83 14.99 16.64 -23.63
CA LEU A 83 15.03 16.66 -22.16
C LEU A 83 16.46 16.88 -21.63
N ILE A 84 17.48 16.29 -22.27
CA ILE A 84 18.89 16.54 -21.92
C ILE A 84 19.25 18.00 -22.22
N GLU A 85 18.81 18.54 -23.36
CA GLU A 85 19.02 19.94 -23.75
C GLU A 85 18.33 20.91 -22.79
N GLN A 86 17.05 20.68 -22.46
CA GLN A 86 16.32 21.46 -21.44
C GLN A 86 16.99 21.39 -20.08
N ARG A 87 17.45 20.21 -19.63
CA ARG A 87 18.20 20.06 -18.38
C ARG A 87 19.50 20.87 -18.41
N ASN A 88 20.23 20.85 -19.53
CA ASN A 88 21.47 21.60 -19.68
C ASN A 88 21.21 23.13 -19.72
N ILE A 89 20.12 23.58 -20.34
CA ILE A 89 19.67 24.99 -20.33
C ILE A 89 19.25 25.41 -18.91
N LEU A 90 18.54 24.56 -18.18
CA LEU A 90 18.18 24.84 -16.78
C LEU A 90 19.42 24.90 -15.88
N ALA A 91 20.41 24.02 -16.11
CA ALA A 91 21.69 24.09 -15.41
C ALA A 91 22.44 25.39 -15.73
N SER A 92 22.53 25.78 -17.01
CA SER A 92 23.21 27.03 -17.40
C SER A 92 22.47 28.28 -16.89
N LEU A 93 21.13 28.28 -16.85
CA LEU A 93 20.33 29.37 -16.25
C LEU A 93 20.42 29.42 -14.71
N THR A 94 20.82 28.33 -14.06
CA THR A 94 21.14 28.31 -12.63
C THR A 94 22.55 28.84 -12.38
N ASP A 95 23.54 28.47 -13.20
CA ASP A 95 24.91 29.01 -13.13
C ASP A 95 24.99 30.49 -13.53
N GLU A 96 24.30 30.92 -14.60
CA GLU A 96 24.24 32.34 -15.04
C GLU A 96 23.54 33.26 -14.04
N LYS A 97 22.83 32.71 -13.05
CA LYS A 97 22.28 33.48 -11.92
C LYS A 97 23.31 33.76 -10.82
N SER A 98 24.58 33.40 -11.03
CA SER A 98 25.72 33.87 -10.25
C SER A 98 26.60 34.91 -11.00
N PRO A 99 26.07 36.07 -11.48
CA PRO A 99 26.89 37.14 -12.00
C PRO A 99 27.32 38.08 -10.87
N GLY A 100 28.43 37.73 -10.22
CA GLY A 100 29.34 38.70 -9.59
C GLY A 100 28.89 39.35 -8.28
N ASN A 101 29.49 38.89 -7.18
CA ASN A 101 29.98 39.82 -6.16
C ASN A 101 31.34 39.38 -5.59
N ALA A 102 32.37 39.51 -6.43
CA ALA A 102 33.74 39.17 -6.06
C ALA A 102 34.43 40.31 -5.28
N GLN A 103 33.94 40.63 -4.08
CA GLN A 103 34.78 41.26 -3.04
C GLN A 103 34.12 41.24 -1.65
N ASN A 104 34.88 40.68 -0.69
CA ASN A 104 34.76 40.88 0.76
C ASN A 104 33.39 40.58 1.42
N ASN A 105 33.21 39.35 1.89
CA ASN A 105 33.29 39.05 3.33
C ASN A 105 33.20 37.55 3.62
N GLU A 106 33.91 37.12 4.65
CA GLU A 106 33.79 35.78 5.24
C GLU A 106 32.62 35.80 6.25
N GLU A 107 31.43 35.41 5.85
CA GLU A 107 30.36 34.96 6.76
C GLU A 107 29.35 34.12 5.96
N GLY A 108 28.81 33.06 6.57
CA GLY A 108 28.16 31.97 5.83
C GLY A 108 26.78 32.33 5.27
N GLU A 109 26.65 32.33 3.94
CA GLU A 109 25.35 32.25 3.27
C GLU A 109 24.99 30.78 3.02
N GLU A 110 23.94 30.30 3.69
CA GLU A 110 23.37 28.98 3.48
C GLU A 110 22.81 28.89 2.04
N GLN A 111 23.09 27.78 1.35
CA GLN A 111 22.42 27.50 0.06
C GLN A 111 20.90 27.51 0.29
N PRO A 112 20.11 28.16 -0.57
CA PRO A 112 18.65 28.18 -0.41
C PRO A 112 18.15 26.74 -0.39
N THR A 113 17.47 26.37 0.70
CA THR A 113 17.02 24.99 0.87
C THR A 113 15.94 24.67 -0.16
N GLN A 114 15.74 23.39 -0.45
CA GLN A 114 14.65 22.98 -1.36
C GLN A 114 13.28 23.49 -0.86
N GLU A 115 13.10 23.58 0.46
CA GLU A 115 11.92 24.16 1.10
C GLU A 115 11.74 25.65 0.74
N ASP A 116 12.80 26.45 0.67
CA ASP A 116 12.72 27.87 0.31
C ASP A 116 12.27 28.08 -1.15
N VAL A 117 12.70 27.20 -2.06
CA VAL A 117 12.33 27.25 -3.48
C VAL A 117 10.86 26.88 -3.67
N GLU A 118 10.40 25.79 -3.04
CA GLU A 118 9.00 25.35 -3.06
C GLU A 118 8.07 26.40 -2.43
N ASN A 119 8.50 26.99 -1.32
CA ASN A 119 7.77 28.03 -0.60
C ASN A 119 7.67 29.36 -1.37
N SER A 120 8.73 29.74 -2.08
CA SER A 120 8.73 30.89 -3.01
C SER A 120 7.77 30.65 -4.19
N HIS A 121 7.78 29.45 -4.76
CA HIS A 121 6.87 29.07 -5.84
C HIS A 121 5.40 29.10 -5.38
N ALA A 122 5.07 28.51 -4.23
CA ALA A 122 3.71 28.52 -3.69
C ALA A 122 3.22 29.94 -3.36
N THR A 123 4.06 30.78 -2.74
CA THR A 123 3.74 32.17 -2.43
C THR A 123 3.44 32.97 -3.71
N ARG A 124 4.22 32.73 -4.77
CA ARG A 124 3.98 33.31 -6.10
C ARG A 124 2.68 32.80 -6.73
N ALA A 125 2.40 31.49 -6.66
CA ALA A 125 1.19 30.89 -7.20
C ALA A 125 -0.08 31.47 -6.54
N VAL A 126 -0.08 31.65 -5.21
CA VAL A 126 -1.19 32.32 -4.51
C VAL A 126 -1.36 33.76 -5.04
N LYS A 127 -0.28 34.54 -5.17
CA LYS A 127 -0.32 35.94 -5.62
C LYS A 127 -0.77 36.11 -7.09
N GLU A 128 -0.45 35.16 -7.96
CA GLU A 128 -0.85 35.20 -9.38
C GLU A 128 -2.25 34.59 -9.63
N MET A 129 -2.64 33.55 -8.90
CA MET A 129 -3.89 32.80 -9.15
C MET A 129 -5.08 33.20 -8.26
N VAL A 130 -4.83 33.69 -7.03
CA VAL A 130 -5.89 34.03 -6.07
C VAL A 130 -6.25 35.51 -6.13
N GLN A 131 -7.44 35.79 -6.65
CA GLN A 131 -8.00 37.13 -6.70
C GLN A 131 -8.67 37.48 -5.37
N GLY A 132 -8.28 38.62 -4.79
CA GLY A 132 -8.86 39.17 -3.56
C GLY A 132 -8.15 38.80 -2.25
N PHE A 133 -7.02 38.10 -2.30
CA PHE A 133 -6.22 37.80 -1.11
C PHE A 133 -5.20 38.93 -0.83
N ASN A 134 -5.34 39.56 0.34
CA ASN A 134 -4.47 40.67 0.82
C ASN A 134 -3.61 40.29 2.03
N GLY A 135 -3.56 39.02 2.43
CA GLY A 135 -2.76 38.57 3.58
C GLY A 135 -1.27 38.54 3.27
N ASN A 136 -0.42 38.73 4.30
CA ASN A 136 1.02 38.54 4.13
C ASN A 136 1.37 37.04 4.19
N LEU A 137 2.21 36.58 3.25
CA LEU A 137 2.74 35.21 3.19
C LEU A 137 4.27 35.15 3.35
N GLU A 138 4.93 36.30 3.42
CA GLU A 138 6.38 36.36 3.63
C GLU A 138 6.76 35.74 4.99
N GLY A 139 7.66 34.76 4.97
CA GLY A 139 8.14 34.05 6.16
C GLY A 139 7.28 32.88 6.65
N LYS A 140 6.17 32.56 5.96
CA LYS A 140 5.40 31.32 6.18
C LYS A 140 6.03 30.17 5.41
N THR A 141 5.86 28.93 5.86
CA THR A 141 6.31 27.71 5.19
C THR A 141 5.12 27.01 4.55
N PHE A 142 5.16 26.83 3.23
CA PHE A 142 4.19 26.04 2.48
C PHE A 142 4.22 24.56 2.88
N LEU A 143 3.05 23.92 2.99
CA LEU A 143 2.90 22.51 3.38
C LEU A 143 2.18 21.66 2.33
N ASN A 144 1.09 22.17 1.74
CA ASN A 144 0.34 21.48 0.69
C ASN A 144 -0.60 22.41 -0.12
N GLU A 145 -0.93 22.01 -1.35
CA GLU A 145 -2.00 22.62 -2.15
C GLU A 145 -2.92 21.55 -2.77
N GLY A 146 -4.14 21.93 -3.15
CA GLY A 146 -5.01 21.01 -3.89
C GLY A 146 -6.49 21.36 -3.94
N ALA A 147 -7.19 20.68 -4.86
CA ALA A 147 -8.62 20.87 -5.12
C ALA A 147 -9.51 19.89 -4.35
N LEU A 148 -10.58 20.41 -3.76
CA LEU A 148 -11.60 19.66 -3.01
C LEU A 148 -13.01 20.08 -3.49
N ILE A 149 -14.04 19.33 -3.10
CA ILE A 149 -15.45 19.66 -3.37
C ILE A 149 -16.14 19.88 -2.04
N GLU A 150 -16.72 21.06 -1.81
CA GLU A 150 -17.55 21.36 -0.65
C GLU A 150 -18.90 20.64 -0.80
N LEU A 151 -19.28 19.84 0.21
CA LEU A 151 -20.56 19.13 0.31
C LEU A 151 -21.47 19.83 1.33
N ASP A 152 -22.78 19.78 1.10
CA ASP A 152 -23.78 20.21 2.07
C ASP A 152 -23.75 19.33 3.33
N THR A 153 -23.75 19.97 4.50
CA THR A 153 -23.76 19.29 5.81
C THR A 153 -25.08 18.53 6.08
N ASN A 154 -26.18 18.90 5.41
CA ASN A 154 -27.49 18.24 5.57
C ASN A 154 -27.74 17.15 4.53
N ASP A 155 -27.58 17.49 3.25
CA ASP A 155 -27.97 16.63 2.11
C ASP A 155 -26.79 15.90 1.45
N TYR A 156 -25.55 16.16 1.89
CA TYR A 156 -24.30 15.64 1.31
C TYR A 156 -24.10 15.90 -0.19
N ARG A 157 -24.85 16.85 -0.77
CA ARG A 157 -24.76 17.21 -2.18
C ARG A 157 -23.56 18.12 -2.46
N PRO A 158 -22.88 17.99 -3.61
CA PRO A 158 -21.78 18.88 -3.97
C PRO A 158 -22.28 20.29 -4.25
N ILE A 159 -21.76 21.25 -3.50
CA ILE A 159 -22.09 22.69 -3.60
C ILE A 159 -21.16 23.37 -4.59
N GLN A 160 -19.84 23.29 -4.36
CA GLN A 160 -18.85 23.99 -5.17
C GLN A 160 -17.45 23.34 -5.12
N ARG A 161 -16.65 23.59 -6.16
CA ARG A 161 -15.22 23.26 -6.16
C ARG A 161 -14.43 24.34 -5.43
N VAL A 162 -13.63 23.90 -4.47
CA VAL A 162 -12.72 24.75 -3.70
C VAL A 162 -11.27 24.32 -3.94
N PHE A 163 -10.35 25.23 -3.68
CA PHE A 163 -8.91 24.99 -3.74
C PHE A 163 -8.30 25.48 -2.43
N PHE A 164 -7.46 24.66 -1.82
CA PHE A 164 -6.83 24.93 -0.53
C PHE A 164 -5.35 25.20 -0.74
N PHE A 165 -4.82 26.22 -0.08
CA PHE A 165 -3.38 26.39 0.14
C PHE A 165 -3.11 26.34 1.64
N LEU A 166 -2.33 25.35 2.08
CA LEU A 166 -1.96 25.16 3.47
C LEU A 166 -0.52 25.59 3.70
N PHE A 167 -0.37 26.60 4.55
CA PHE A 167 0.88 27.03 5.15
C PHE A 167 0.92 26.60 6.63
N ASN A 168 2.08 26.74 7.25
CA ASN A 168 2.33 26.39 8.66
C ASN A 168 1.38 27.05 9.68
N ASP A 169 0.87 28.24 9.39
CA ASP A 169 0.04 29.05 10.30
C ASP A 169 -1.25 29.60 9.65
N VAL A 170 -1.47 29.31 8.36
CA VAL A 170 -2.63 29.77 7.60
C VAL A 170 -3.08 28.73 6.58
N LEU A 171 -4.38 28.42 6.59
CA LEU A 171 -5.10 27.73 5.53
C LEU A 171 -5.93 28.75 4.73
N ILE A 172 -5.59 28.94 3.46
CA ILE A 172 -6.36 29.75 2.52
C ILE A 172 -7.35 28.84 1.79
N VAL A 173 -8.64 29.21 1.82
CA VAL A 173 -9.69 28.54 1.07
C VAL A 173 -10.15 29.45 -0.07
N CYS A 174 -10.11 28.93 -1.30
CA CYS A 174 -10.52 29.63 -2.50
C CYS A 174 -11.63 28.86 -3.24
N LYS A 175 -12.47 29.58 -4.00
CA LYS A 175 -13.43 29.02 -4.95
C LYS A 175 -12.80 28.91 -6.33
N VAL A 176 -12.97 27.77 -7.00
CA VAL A 176 -12.50 27.59 -8.37
C VAL A 176 -13.53 28.19 -9.34
N LYS A 177 -13.14 29.24 -10.09
CA LYS A 177 -13.94 29.78 -11.20
C LYS A 177 -13.64 29.09 -12.52
N HIS A 178 -14.47 29.34 -13.52
CA HIS A 178 -14.45 28.69 -14.84
C HIS A 178 -13.15 28.89 -15.66
N ASP A 179 -12.30 29.85 -15.28
CA ASP A 179 -11.09 30.28 -16.01
C ASP A 179 -9.78 29.92 -15.26
N LYS A 180 -9.79 28.86 -14.45
CA LYS A 180 -8.71 28.45 -13.50
C LYS A 180 -8.33 29.47 -12.43
N ARG A 181 -8.80 30.73 -12.53
CA ARG A 181 -8.69 31.77 -11.51
C ARG A 181 -9.38 31.33 -10.22
N LEU A 182 -8.73 31.59 -9.10
CA LEU A 182 -9.19 31.27 -7.77
C LEU A 182 -9.75 32.56 -7.14
N GLU A 183 -10.95 32.50 -6.58
CA GLU A 183 -11.53 33.60 -5.80
C GLU A 183 -11.34 33.31 -4.31
N PHE A 184 -10.74 34.23 -3.57
CA PHE A 184 -10.58 34.08 -2.12
C PHE A 184 -11.96 33.97 -1.43
N LEU A 185 -12.15 32.92 -0.61
CA LEU A 185 -13.36 32.74 0.20
C LEU A 185 -13.09 33.06 1.67
N SER A 186 -12.06 32.45 2.26
CA SER A 186 -11.81 32.52 3.71
C SER A 186 -10.35 32.19 4.04
N GLU A 187 -9.86 32.74 5.15
CA GLU A 187 -8.55 32.46 5.74
C GLU A 187 -8.77 31.88 7.14
N TYR A 188 -8.14 30.76 7.44
CA TYR A 188 -8.25 30.08 8.73
C TYR A 188 -6.88 29.81 9.35
N ASP A 189 -6.73 30.12 10.64
CA ASP A 189 -5.58 29.67 11.45
C ASP A 189 -5.74 28.17 11.73
N PRO A 190 -4.85 27.28 11.25
CA PRO A 190 -4.93 25.83 11.47
C PRO A 190 -5.11 25.47 12.96
N LYS A 191 -4.57 26.25 13.89
CA LYS A 191 -4.67 25.99 15.34
C LYS A 191 -6.11 26.05 15.87
N LYS A 192 -7.03 26.65 15.12
CA LYS A 192 -8.46 26.81 15.47
C LYS A 192 -9.38 25.90 14.65
N ILE A 193 -8.81 24.98 13.87
CA ILE A 193 -9.53 24.06 13.01
C ILE A 193 -9.49 22.66 13.63
N ALA A 194 -10.61 21.94 13.61
CA ALA A 194 -10.63 20.51 13.89
C ALA A 194 -11.01 19.72 12.62
N VAL A 195 -10.31 18.62 12.37
CA VAL A 195 -10.44 17.80 11.16
C VAL A 195 -10.93 16.42 11.56
N ILE A 196 -12.05 15.99 10.99
CA ILE A 196 -12.69 14.70 11.28
C ILE A 196 -12.79 13.87 10.00
N ASN A 197 -12.19 12.69 10.01
CA ASN A 197 -12.29 11.71 8.94
C ASN A 197 -13.72 11.10 8.92
N ILE A 198 -14.52 11.41 7.89
CA ILE A 198 -15.82 10.77 7.68
C ILE A 198 -15.59 9.41 7.03
N LYS A 199 -16.08 8.31 7.62
CA LYS A 199 -16.04 6.99 6.98
C LYS A 199 -16.91 6.99 5.73
N ASP A 200 -16.48 6.27 4.69
CA ASP A 200 -17.23 6.19 3.44
C ASP A 200 -18.61 5.57 3.69
N LEU A 201 -19.64 6.25 3.19
CA LEU A 201 -21.07 5.92 3.30
C LEU A 201 -21.68 5.92 1.90
N ASP A 202 -22.89 5.39 1.76
CA ASP A 202 -23.53 5.35 0.44
C ASP A 202 -23.79 6.78 -0.07
N GLY A 203 -23.26 7.10 -1.25
CA GLY A 203 -23.22 8.46 -1.81
C GLY A 203 -22.01 9.34 -1.40
N VAL A 204 -21.34 9.09 -0.27
CA VAL A 204 -20.24 9.94 0.23
C VAL A 204 -18.95 9.13 0.40
N ARG A 205 -17.97 9.39 -0.47
CA ARG A 205 -16.64 8.75 -0.44
C ARG A 205 -15.54 9.78 -0.29
N ASN A 206 -14.46 9.43 0.41
CA ASN A 206 -13.28 10.27 0.58
C ASN A 206 -13.58 11.66 1.18
N ALA A 207 -14.56 11.75 2.09
CA ALA A 207 -14.94 13.01 2.74
C ALA A 207 -14.20 13.27 4.06
N ILE A 208 -13.98 14.55 4.34
CA ILE A 208 -13.36 15.12 5.53
C ILE A 208 -14.31 16.20 6.05
N ASN A 209 -14.69 16.18 7.33
CA ASN A 209 -15.39 17.29 7.95
C ASN A 209 -14.36 18.22 8.60
N ILE A 210 -14.41 19.50 8.27
CA ILE A 210 -13.53 20.54 8.80
C ILE A 210 -14.41 21.48 9.62
N ILE A 211 -14.18 21.50 10.93
CA ILE A 211 -14.84 22.40 11.88
C ILE A 211 -13.94 23.62 12.03
N THR A 212 -14.41 24.77 11.54
CA THR A 212 -13.79 26.07 11.76
C THR A 212 -14.63 26.87 12.77
N PRO A 213 -14.14 28.01 13.29
CA PRO A 213 -14.92 28.86 14.17
C PRO A 213 -16.26 29.36 13.58
N ASP A 214 -16.35 29.41 12.25
CA ASP A 214 -17.55 29.87 11.52
C ASP A 214 -18.57 28.74 11.26
N GLY A 215 -18.20 27.47 11.48
CA GLY A 215 -19.08 26.33 11.31
C GLY A 215 -18.39 25.03 10.89
N SER A 216 -19.19 23.97 10.75
CA SER A 216 -18.76 22.66 10.26
C SER A 216 -19.03 22.54 8.76
N LYS A 217 -17.97 22.28 7.98
CA LYS A 217 -18.04 22.13 6.51
C LYS A 217 -17.45 20.80 6.07
N ILE A 218 -18.16 20.10 5.18
CA ILE A 218 -17.71 18.82 4.65
C ILE A 218 -17.01 19.03 3.30
N PHE A 219 -15.84 18.45 3.13
CA PHE A 219 -15.05 18.51 1.90
C PHE A 219 -14.74 17.10 1.40
N GLN A 220 -14.98 16.85 0.12
CA GLN A 220 -14.70 15.60 -0.57
C GLN A 220 -13.44 15.73 -1.43
N SER A 221 -12.50 14.79 -1.27
CA SER A 221 -11.35 14.67 -2.18
C SER A 221 -11.66 13.73 -3.35
N VAL A 222 -10.93 13.92 -4.45
CA VAL A 222 -11.08 13.07 -5.66
C VAL A 222 -10.58 11.64 -5.42
N THR A 223 -9.56 11.47 -4.57
CA THR A 223 -8.90 10.19 -4.30
C THR A 223 -8.81 9.92 -2.80
N ALA A 224 -8.80 8.64 -2.41
CA ALA A 224 -8.60 8.22 -1.03
C ALA A 224 -7.21 8.63 -0.50
N ALA A 225 -6.18 8.54 -1.36
CA ALA A 225 -4.82 8.99 -1.06
C ALA A 225 -4.75 10.50 -0.77
N GLY A 226 -5.42 11.33 -1.58
CA GLY A 226 -5.50 12.77 -1.34
C GLY A 226 -6.21 13.12 -0.03
N LYS A 227 -7.19 12.31 0.40
CA LYS A 227 -7.81 12.48 1.73
C LYS A 227 -6.83 12.18 2.87
N THR A 228 -6.07 11.09 2.79
CA THR A 228 -5.08 10.76 3.82
C THR A 228 -3.97 11.80 3.89
N GLU A 229 -3.49 12.26 2.73
CA GLU A 229 -2.50 13.33 2.60
C GLU A 229 -3.01 14.65 3.20
N TRP A 230 -4.26 15.05 2.92
CA TRP A 230 -4.84 16.25 3.54
C TRP A 230 -4.94 16.16 5.06
N ILE A 231 -5.34 15.01 5.61
CA ILE A 231 -5.40 14.79 7.05
C ILE A 231 -4.00 14.89 7.67
N GLU A 232 -3.01 14.22 7.08
CA GLU A 232 -1.62 14.22 7.54
C GLU A 232 -1.00 15.62 7.51
N LYS A 233 -1.14 16.35 6.39
CA LYS A 233 -0.59 17.70 6.23
C LYS A 233 -1.26 18.71 7.17
N LEU A 234 -2.55 18.57 7.44
CA LEU A 234 -3.25 19.38 8.45
C LEU A 234 -2.77 19.05 9.87
N GLU A 235 -2.53 17.77 10.21
CA GLU A 235 -1.91 17.40 11.49
C GLU A 235 -0.48 17.94 11.64
N VAL A 236 0.32 17.97 10.57
CA VAL A 236 1.65 18.59 10.56
C VAL A 236 1.53 20.09 10.84
N ALA A 237 0.60 20.80 10.20
CA ALA A 237 0.33 22.22 10.47
C ALA A 237 -0.03 22.46 11.95
N PHE A 238 -0.87 21.60 12.55
CA PHE A 238 -1.25 21.72 13.97
C PHE A 238 -0.06 21.50 14.93
N ARG A 239 0.94 20.71 14.54
CA ARG A 239 2.10 20.32 15.38
C ARG A 239 3.38 21.11 15.10
N PHE A 240 3.40 21.97 14.08
CA PHE A 240 4.58 22.72 13.62
C PHE A 240 5.31 23.51 14.73
N ASP A 241 4.55 24.15 15.63
CA ASP A 241 5.09 24.89 16.79
C ASP A 241 5.75 23.98 17.85
N GLN A 242 5.38 22.70 17.91
CA GLN A 242 6.01 21.74 18.83
C GLN A 242 7.38 21.32 18.30
N GLN A 243 7.51 21.11 16.98
CA GLN A 243 8.77 20.74 16.32
C GLN A 243 9.82 21.87 16.37
N LYS A 244 9.41 23.14 16.21
CA LYS A 244 10.33 24.28 16.43
C LYS A 244 10.79 24.43 17.89
N LYS A 245 10.04 23.90 18.88
CA LYS A 245 10.47 23.87 20.30
C LYS A 245 11.39 22.70 20.64
N THR A 246 11.31 21.57 19.95
CA THR A 246 12.28 20.47 20.12
C THR A 246 13.63 20.82 19.50
N ASN A 247 13.64 21.45 18.33
CA ASN A 247 14.88 21.75 17.58
C ASN A 247 15.63 23.01 18.08
N LYS A 248 15.04 23.81 18.99
CA LYS A 248 15.70 24.94 19.67
C LYS A 248 16.27 24.61 21.06
N LYS A 249 16.56 23.34 21.35
CA LYS A 249 17.40 22.98 22.50
C LYS A 249 18.88 23.13 22.15
N GLY A 250 19.41 24.34 22.36
CA GLY A 250 20.85 24.56 22.47
C GLY A 250 21.47 23.76 23.62
N PRO A 251 22.81 23.67 23.70
CA PRO A 251 23.51 22.85 24.70
C PRO A 251 23.07 23.21 26.13
N ALA A 252 22.89 22.17 26.95
CA ALA A 252 22.20 22.24 28.23
C ALA A 252 22.81 23.29 29.19
N PRO A 253 22.01 24.25 29.70
CA PRO A 253 22.44 25.12 30.80
C PRO A 253 22.71 24.29 32.06
N GLN A 254 23.83 24.54 32.72
CA GLN A 254 24.20 23.89 33.98
C GLN A 254 23.18 24.20 35.09
N PRO A 255 22.89 23.26 36.01
CA PRO A 255 21.91 23.46 37.07
C PRO A 255 22.36 24.58 38.04
N PRO A 256 21.52 25.60 38.31
CA PRO A 256 21.89 26.72 39.18
C PRO A 256 21.93 26.30 40.66
N LYS A 257 22.96 26.76 41.37
CA LYS A 257 23.14 26.56 42.81
C LYS A 257 22.01 27.21 43.62
N ALA A 258 21.32 26.42 44.44
CA ALA A 258 20.29 26.93 45.35
C ALA A 258 20.91 27.90 46.38
N LYS A 259 20.31 29.09 46.52
CA LYS A 259 20.55 29.99 47.67
C LYS A 259 19.46 29.78 48.71
N GLN A 260 19.87 29.67 49.97
CA GLN A 260 18.99 29.54 51.11
C GLN A 260 18.42 30.90 51.53
N SER A 261 17.15 30.94 51.95
CA SER A 261 16.60 32.03 52.77
C SER A 261 15.46 31.53 53.67
N SER A 262 15.87 31.17 54.90
CA SER A 262 15.14 31.10 56.17
C SER A 262 13.69 31.62 56.29
N GLN A 263 12.81 30.81 56.91
CA GLN A 263 12.07 31.05 58.19
C GLN A 263 11.13 29.84 58.48
N GLN A 264 11.31 29.10 59.59
CA GLN A 264 10.56 29.18 60.88
C GLN A 264 9.04 28.84 60.78
N GLN A 265 8.40 28.02 61.65
CA GLN A 265 8.82 27.12 62.75
C GLN A 265 7.59 26.28 63.24
N LYS A 266 7.78 25.25 64.11
CA LYS A 266 6.79 24.50 64.94
C LYS A 266 6.01 23.34 64.29
N ASP A 267 5.72 22.21 64.95
CA ASP A 267 6.19 21.61 66.22
C ASP A 267 6.05 20.06 66.15
N SER A 268 6.85 19.32 66.95
CA SER A 268 6.96 17.83 67.02
C SER A 268 5.97 17.21 68.04
N PRO A 269 6.03 15.90 68.44
CA PRO A 269 6.82 14.72 68.01
C PRO A 269 5.89 13.53 67.61
N SER A 270 6.24 12.23 67.51
CA SER A 270 7.40 11.36 67.86
C SER A 270 7.46 10.15 66.87
N ASP A 271 8.36 9.15 66.89
CA ASP A 271 9.55 8.84 67.71
C ASP A 271 10.55 7.87 66.98
N ALA A 272 11.65 7.57 67.66
CA ALA A 272 12.52 6.37 67.70
C ALA A 272 12.34 5.18 66.70
N LYS A 273 13.39 4.53 66.17
CA LYS A 273 14.85 4.64 66.50
C LYS A 273 15.77 3.94 65.47
N SER A 274 17.06 4.31 65.53
CA SER A 274 18.25 3.41 65.42
C SER A 274 18.68 2.85 64.05
N LEU A 275 19.96 2.83 63.63
CA LEU A 275 21.25 3.44 64.05
C LEU A 275 22.18 3.37 62.79
N VAL A 276 22.83 4.47 62.36
CA VAL A 276 24.31 4.74 62.34
C VAL A 276 25.24 3.51 62.52
N SER A 277 26.45 3.40 61.94
CA SER A 277 27.43 4.36 61.37
C SER A 277 28.40 3.60 60.42
N ASP A 278 29.48 4.11 59.78
CA ASP A 278 30.23 5.39 59.84
C ASP A 278 30.96 5.71 58.49
N LEU A 279 31.99 6.57 58.53
CA LEU A 279 32.91 7.06 57.47
C LEU A 279 34.16 6.14 57.32
N SER A 280 35.11 6.22 56.37
CA SER A 280 35.68 7.31 55.52
C SER A 280 36.52 6.71 54.34
N PRO A 281 37.38 7.41 53.55
CA PRO A 281 37.54 7.13 52.11
C PRO A 281 38.92 6.60 51.65
N THR A 282 38.94 5.80 50.57
CA THR A 282 40.14 5.58 49.74
C THR A 282 39.74 5.41 48.26
N ALA A 283 40.52 5.98 47.35
CA ALA A 283 40.25 5.95 45.91
C ALA A 283 40.71 4.65 45.23
N SER A 284 39.82 4.00 44.48
CA SER A 284 40.19 3.14 43.34
C SER A 284 38.99 2.80 42.44
N HIS A 285 39.18 3.05 41.14
CA HIS A 285 38.52 2.48 39.97
C HIS A 285 36.98 2.26 39.92
N ALA A 286 36.38 3.11 39.08
CA ALA A 286 35.30 2.82 38.14
C ALA A 286 34.73 1.38 38.12
N GLY A 287 33.45 1.29 38.51
CA GLY A 287 32.61 0.10 38.32
C GLY A 287 31.14 0.52 38.22
N LYS A 288 30.80 1.41 37.27
CA LYS A 288 29.39 1.56 36.88
C LYS A 288 28.93 0.19 36.40
N ALA A 289 27.86 -0.35 36.99
CA ALA A 289 27.20 -1.52 36.44
C ALA A 289 26.83 -1.20 34.98
N VAL A 290 27.42 -1.95 34.05
CA VAL A 290 27.06 -1.83 32.64
C VAL A 290 25.67 -2.41 32.52
N GLU A 291 24.67 -1.53 32.40
CA GLU A 291 23.31 -1.95 32.10
C GLU A 291 23.33 -2.77 30.81
N ASN A 292 22.99 -4.05 30.88
CA ASN A 292 22.96 -4.92 29.73
C ASN A 292 21.74 -4.53 28.88
N TYR A 293 21.95 -3.74 27.82
CA TYR A 293 20.86 -3.35 26.92
C TYR A 293 20.51 -4.43 25.88
N GLY A 294 21.25 -5.54 25.81
CA GLY A 294 21.07 -6.53 24.74
C GLY A 294 21.51 -6.00 23.36
N PRO A 295 21.24 -6.75 22.27
CA PRO A 295 21.69 -6.38 20.92
C PRO A 295 20.81 -5.32 20.28
N ASP A 296 21.38 -4.37 19.54
CA ASP A 296 20.67 -3.22 18.96
C ASP A 296 19.40 -3.60 18.15
N TRP A 297 19.45 -4.71 17.39
CA TRP A 297 18.32 -5.20 16.58
C TRP A 297 17.07 -5.53 17.41
N ILE A 298 17.18 -5.79 18.72
CA ILE A 298 16.00 -6.13 19.54
C ILE A 298 15.18 -4.90 19.91
N HIS A 299 15.80 -3.71 19.93
CA HIS A 299 15.11 -2.45 20.19
C HIS A 299 14.35 -1.98 18.94
N THR A 300 14.92 -2.17 17.74
CA THR A 300 14.27 -1.86 16.47
C THR A 300 13.25 -2.93 16.05
N ALA A 301 13.38 -4.18 16.51
CA ALA A 301 12.51 -5.29 16.12
C ALA A 301 11.01 -4.98 16.21
N SER A 302 10.53 -4.26 17.23
CA SER A 302 9.09 -3.94 17.32
C SER A 302 8.61 -2.96 16.24
N GLU A 303 9.47 -2.07 15.77
CA GLU A 303 9.16 -1.08 14.71
C GLU A 303 9.33 -1.71 13.32
N GLU A 304 10.34 -2.57 13.15
CA GLU A 304 10.53 -3.40 11.96
C GLU A 304 9.35 -4.35 11.74
N ILE A 305 8.88 -5.06 12.78
CA ILE A 305 7.68 -5.92 12.70
C ILE A 305 6.45 -5.11 12.27
N GLN A 306 6.22 -3.92 12.85
CA GLN A 306 5.10 -3.05 12.43
C GLN A 306 5.21 -2.64 10.96
N THR A 307 6.42 -2.31 10.51
CA THR A 307 6.69 -1.92 9.12
C THR A 307 6.45 -3.07 8.15
N LEU A 308 6.91 -4.28 8.47
CA LEU A 308 6.70 -5.49 7.67
C LEU A 308 5.20 -5.88 7.61
N VAL A 309 4.47 -5.74 8.72
CA VAL A 309 3.00 -5.92 8.76
C VAL A 309 2.30 -4.90 7.86
N ALA A 310 2.70 -3.62 7.91
CA ALA A 310 2.12 -2.56 7.07
C ALA A 310 2.42 -2.78 5.57
N GLN A 311 3.62 -3.25 5.23
CA GLN A 311 4.02 -3.60 3.86
C GLN A 311 3.48 -4.96 3.38
N ARG A 312 2.75 -5.70 4.22
CA ARG A 312 2.21 -7.05 3.94
C ARG A 312 3.26 -8.14 3.72
N TYR A 313 4.48 -7.95 4.23
CA TYR A 313 5.55 -8.95 4.27
C TYR A 313 5.37 -9.84 5.52
N PHE A 314 4.32 -10.65 5.51
CA PHE A 314 3.87 -11.40 6.68
C PHE A 314 4.82 -12.53 7.12
N GLU A 315 5.51 -13.21 6.20
CA GLU A 315 6.53 -14.22 6.53
C GLU A 315 7.72 -13.61 7.24
N ASP A 316 8.22 -12.47 6.76
CA ASP A 316 9.37 -11.79 7.34
C ASP A 316 9.02 -11.24 8.73
N ALA A 317 7.80 -10.68 8.88
CA ALA A 317 7.26 -10.28 10.18
C ALA A 317 7.18 -11.47 11.15
N GLN A 318 6.69 -12.63 10.69
CA GLN A 318 6.62 -13.85 11.52
C GLN A 318 8.01 -14.38 11.89
N ALA A 319 8.96 -14.39 10.95
CA ALA A 319 10.33 -14.83 11.18
C ALA A 319 11.04 -13.94 12.21
N LEU A 320 10.83 -12.62 12.13
CA LEU A 320 11.37 -11.66 13.10
C LEU A 320 10.70 -11.79 14.48
N ILE A 321 9.38 -12.02 14.54
CA ILE A 321 8.67 -12.36 15.79
C ILE A 321 9.28 -13.62 16.44
N LYS A 322 9.39 -14.73 15.69
CA LYS A 322 9.96 -15.99 16.20
C LYS A 322 11.40 -15.81 16.67
N ARG A 323 12.26 -15.16 15.87
CA ARG A 323 13.64 -14.83 16.25
C ARG A 323 13.72 -14.01 17.54
N THR A 324 12.81 -13.04 17.72
CA THR A 324 12.77 -12.21 18.92
C THR A 324 12.34 -13.00 20.16
N GLN A 325 11.31 -13.86 20.01
CA GLN A 325 10.85 -14.74 21.08
C GLN A 325 11.93 -15.78 21.47
N ASP A 326 12.58 -16.41 20.49
CA ASP A 326 13.67 -17.38 20.70
C ASP A 326 14.89 -16.74 21.37
N TYR A 327 15.20 -15.48 21.07
CA TYR A 327 16.29 -14.77 21.71
C TYR A 327 15.95 -14.44 23.18
N ILE A 328 14.76 -13.89 23.44
CA ILE A 328 14.29 -13.58 24.80
C ILE A 328 14.17 -14.85 25.67
N ALA A 329 13.80 -15.98 25.07
CA ALA A 329 13.75 -17.27 25.76
C ALA A 329 15.13 -17.81 26.16
N LYS A 330 16.21 -17.39 25.48
CA LYS A 330 17.60 -17.77 25.77
C LYS A 330 18.29 -16.79 26.71
N ASP A 331 18.08 -15.48 26.51
CA ASP A 331 18.61 -14.42 27.35
C ASP A 331 17.52 -13.38 27.66
N SER A 332 17.09 -13.36 28.92
CA SER A 332 16.13 -12.39 29.46
C SER A 332 16.77 -11.43 30.46
N SER A 333 18.12 -11.38 30.52
CA SER A 333 18.87 -10.59 31.50
C SER A 333 18.97 -9.09 31.15
N PHE A 334 18.52 -8.70 29.96
CA PHE A 334 18.68 -7.35 29.45
C PHE A 334 17.55 -6.38 29.84
N VAL A 335 17.90 -5.09 29.93
CA VAL A 335 16.96 -4.00 30.27
C VAL A 335 15.87 -3.91 29.20
N ASN A 336 14.61 -3.80 29.64
CA ASN A 336 13.39 -3.80 28.82
C ASN A 336 12.94 -5.16 28.21
N ALA A 337 13.60 -6.29 28.49
CA ALA A 337 13.21 -7.60 27.95
C ALA A 337 11.71 -7.93 28.12
N LYS A 338 11.13 -7.63 29.30
CA LYS A 338 9.69 -7.83 29.56
C LYS A 338 8.80 -6.94 28.69
N GLN A 339 9.12 -5.66 28.55
CA GLN A 339 8.36 -4.70 27.73
C GLN A 339 8.40 -5.08 26.25
N ILE A 340 9.56 -5.51 25.74
CA ILE A 340 9.70 -5.99 24.36
C ILE A 340 8.91 -7.29 24.18
N THR A 341 8.93 -8.21 25.15
CA THR A 341 8.08 -9.41 25.12
C THR A 341 6.59 -9.09 25.00
N GLU A 342 6.10 -8.13 25.78
CA GLU A 342 4.71 -7.69 25.76
C GLU A 342 4.35 -7.02 24.42
N LYS A 343 5.20 -6.12 23.91
CA LYS A 343 5.04 -5.52 22.58
C LYS A 343 5.01 -6.57 21.47
N VAL A 344 5.97 -7.50 21.44
CA VAL A 344 6.05 -8.55 20.41
C VAL A 344 4.83 -9.48 20.46
N LYS A 345 4.30 -9.81 21.63
CA LYS A 345 3.04 -10.55 21.77
C LYS A 345 1.84 -9.76 21.25
N ALA A 346 1.77 -8.45 21.52
CA ALA A 346 0.73 -7.59 20.97
C ALA A 346 0.80 -7.51 19.43
N LEU A 347 2.00 -7.46 18.87
CA LEU A 347 2.24 -7.49 17.42
C LEU A 347 1.92 -8.86 16.80
N GLU A 348 2.17 -9.96 17.50
CA GLU A 348 1.75 -11.31 17.07
C GLU A 348 0.21 -11.44 17.03
N THR A 349 -0.49 -10.86 18.00
CA THR A 349 -1.97 -10.78 17.95
C THR A 349 -2.45 -9.87 16.81
N GLN A 350 -1.82 -8.71 16.60
CA GLN A 350 -2.15 -7.82 15.48
C GLN A 350 -1.93 -8.49 14.12
N LEU A 351 -0.80 -9.20 13.93
CA LEU A 351 -0.51 -9.98 12.73
C LEU A 351 -1.56 -11.08 12.53
N THR A 352 -1.96 -11.78 13.60
CA THR A 352 -3.03 -12.79 13.55
C THR A 352 -4.34 -12.19 13.07
N ASP A 353 -4.76 -11.05 13.63
CA ASP A 353 -6.02 -10.39 13.27
C ASP A 353 -6.00 -9.88 11.82
N VAL A 354 -4.88 -9.29 11.37
CA VAL A 354 -4.69 -8.86 9.97
C VAL A 354 -4.75 -10.06 9.01
N LEU A 355 -4.09 -11.18 9.33
CA LEU A 355 -4.12 -12.39 8.51
C LEU A 355 -5.51 -13.03 8.45
N LEU A 356 -6.26 -13.05 9.56
CA LEU A 356 -7.65 -13.52 9.58
C LEU A 356 -8.58 -12.60 8.78
N GLN A 357 -8.37 -11.28 8.87
CA GLN A 357 -9.12 -10.30 8.10
C GLN A 357 -8.84 -10.43 6.59
N GLU A 358 -7.58 -10.55 6.18
CA GLU A 358 -7.18 -10.81 4.78
C GLU A 358 -7.75 -12.14 4.26
N LEU A 359 -7.70 -13.21 5.07
CA LEU A 359 -8.30 -14.50 4.74
C LEU A 359 -9.82 -14.37 4.50
N SER A 360 -10.53 -13.65 5.38
CA SER A 360 -11.97 -13.41 5.25
C SER A 360 -12.35 -12.52 4.05
N ASN A 361 -11.47 -11.59 3.66
CA ASN A 361 -11.71 -10.64 2.57
C ASN A 361 -11.38 -11.18 1.17
N CYS A 362 -11.03 -12.47 1.04
CA CYS A 362 -10.67 -13.13 -0.21
C CYS A 362 -11.88 -13.41 -1.14
N HIS A 363 -12.53 -12.34 -1.60
CA HIS A 363 -13.77 -12.35 -2.40
C HIS A 363 -13.50 -12.52 -3.91
N CYS A 364 -12.87 -13.61 -4.33
CA CYS A 364 -12.76 -13.95 -5.76
C CYS A 364 -14.02 -14.69 -6.24
N ARG A 365 -14.43 -14.48 -7.51
CA ARG A 365 -15.54 -15.21 -8.13
C ARG A 365 -15.23 -16.70 -8.40
N ASN A 366 -13.95 -17.06 -8.39
CA ASN A 366 -13.48 -18.41 -8.69
C ASN A 366 -12.83 -19.04 -7.44
N LEU A 367 -13.35 -20.19 -7.02
CA LEU A 367 -12.92 -20.95 -5.85
C LEU A 367 -11.45 -21.38 -5.92
N GLN A 368 -10.90 -21.75 -7.10
CA GLN A 368 -9.46 -21.99 -7.30
C GLN A 368 -8.61 -20.79 -6.90
N VAL A 369 -9.05 -19.58 -7.26
CA VAL A 369 -8.27 -18.37 -7.02
C VAL A 369 -8.32 -18.00 -5.54
N THR A 370 -9.50 -18.07 -4.91
CA THR A 370 -9.65 -17.88 -3.45
C THR A 370 -8.81 -18.87 -2.66
N LEU A 371 -8.89 -20.17 -2.98
CA LEU A 371 -8.14 -21.21 -2.27
C LEU A 371 -6.62 -21.02 -2.44
N ARG A 372 -6.12 -20.78 -3.66
CA ARG A 372 -4.68 -20.52 -3.89
C ARG A 372 -4.18 -19.26 -3.18
N ALA A 373 -4.95 -18.18 -3.18
CA ALA A 373 -4.60 -16.94 -2.47
C ALA A 373 -4.57 -17.15 -0.94
N SER A 374 -5.48 -17.97 -0.40
CA SER A 374 -5.53 -18.26 1.04
C SER A 374 -4.32 -19.03 1.58
N ARG A 375 -3.65 -19.85 0.75
CA ARG A 375 -2.51 -20.73 1.14
C ARG A 375 -1.45 -20.02 1.98
N ARG A 376 -1.04 -18.82 1.57
CA ARG A 376 0.02 -18.03 2.21
C ARG A 376 -0.37 -17.68 3.65
N SER A 377 -1.53 -17.05 3.82
CA SER A 377 -2.06 -16.65 5.13
C SER A 377 -2.37 -17.84 6.03
N LEU A 378 -2.88 -18.95 5.47
CA LEU A 378 -3.14 -20.19 6.20
C LEU A 378 -1.86 -20.79 6.78
N LYS A 379 -0.80 -20.92 5.98
CA LYS A 379 0.49 -21.45 6.43
C LYS A 379 1.04 -20.65 7.61
N ILE A 380 1.06 -19.32 7.47
CA ILE A 380 1.53 -18.42 8.54
C ILE A 380 0.67 -18.57 9.80
N LEU A 381 -0.67 -18.62 9.69
CA LEU A 381 -1.57 -18.82 10.83
C LEU A 381 -1.41 -20.19 11.51
N VAL A 382 -1.13 -21.25 10.75
CA VAL A 382 -0.78 -22.57 11.31
C VAL A 382 0.56 -22.50 12.05
N ASP A 383 1.56 -21.84 11.46
CA ASP A 383 2.89 -21.64 12.03
C ASP A 383 2.93 -20.68 13.26
N ILE A 384 1.87 -19.88 13.49
CA ILE A 384 1.60 -19.10 14.73
C ILE A 384 0.82 -19.96 15.77
N GLY A 385 0.35 -21.16 15.41
CA GLY A 385 -0.48 -22.00 16.29
C GLY A 385 -1.94 -21.54 16.38
N ARG A 386 -2.45 -20.80 15.38
CA ARG A 386 -3.84 -20.34 15.28
C ARG A 386 -4.67 -21.17 14.29
N ALA A 387 -4.21 -22.39 13.98
CA ALA A 387 -4.81 -23.32 13.01
C ALA A 387 -6.34 -23.48 13.16
N ARG A 388 -6.87 -23.60 14.38
CA ARG A 388 -8.32 -23.76 14.62
C ARG A 388 -9.15 -22.55 14.16
N GLN A 389 -8.64 -21.34 14.34
CA GLN A 389 -9.29 -20.10 13.89
C GLN A 389 -9.18 -19.97 12.37
N ALA A 390 -7.99 -20.24 11.81
CA ALA A 390 -7.74 -20.26 10.37
C ALA A 390 -8.67 -21.23 9.63
N CYS A 391 -8.82 -22.46 10.15
CA CYS A 391 -9.76 -23.49 9.67
C CYS A 391 -11.20 -22.97 9.62
N GLY A 392 -11.70 -22.42 10.74
CA GLY A 392 -13.06 -21.88 10.80
C GLY A 392 -13.31 -20.71 9.84
N THR A 393 -12.31 -19.87 9.58
CA THR A 393 -12.41 -18.78 8.60
C THR A 393 -12.32 -19.30 7.16
N LEU A 394 -11.42 -20.25 6.87
CA LEU A 394 -11.32 -20.87 5.55
C LEU A 394 -12.62 -21.55 5.13
N LEU A 395 -13.21 -22.35 6.02
CA LEU A 395 -14.46 -23.07 5.74
C LEU A 395 -15.63 -22.10 5.51
N LYS A 396 -15.68 -20.96 6.22
CA LYS A 396 -16.66 -19.88 5.94
C LYS A 396 -16.46 -19.28 4.55
N VAL A 397 -15.23 -18.94 4.18
CA VAL A 397 -14.88 -18.35 2.87
C VAL A 397 -15.20 -19.32 1.74
N ALA A 398 -14.79 -20.59 1.87
CA ALA A 398 -15.12 -21.66 0.94
C ALA A 398 -16.64 -21.85 0.81
N THR A 399 -17.38 -21.89 1.92
CA THR A 399 -18.85 -21.98 1.92
C THR A 399 -19.51 -20.80 1.21
N MET A 400 -18.98 -19.59 1.37
CA MET A 400 -19.47 -18.41 0.65
C MET A 400 -19.19 -18.51 -0.85
N ALA A 401 -17.99 -18.90 -1.25
CA ALA A 401 -17.59 -19.10 -2.64
C ALA A 401 -18.43 -20.19 -3.34
N LEU A 402 -18.62 -21.35 -2.68
CA LEU A 402 -19.53 -22.43 -3.10
C LEU A 402 -20.96 -21.91 -3.31
N ARG A 403 -21.50 -21.15 -2.34
CA ARG A 403 -22.85 -20.56 -2.46
C ARG A 403 -22.96 -19.54 -3.60
N THR A 404 -21.90 -18.80 -3.92
CA THR A 404 -21.90 -17.91 -5.11
C THR A 404 -21.83 -18.69 -6.41
N ALA A 405 -20.96 -19.69 -6.52
CA ALA A 405 -20.85 -20.56 -7.70
C ALA A 405 -22.18 -21.30 -7.98
N GLN A 406 -22.82 -21.85 -6.95
CA GLN A 406 -24.15 -22.47 -7.08
C GLN A 406 -25.25 -21.50 -7.55
N ARG A 407 -25.22 -20.24 -7.13
CA ARG A 407 -26.19 -19.21 -7.59
C ARG A 407 -25.96 -18.84 -9.05
N GLU A 408 -24.71 -18.83 -9.50
CA GLU A 408 -24.34 -18.57 -10.89
C GLU A 408 -24.69 -19.75 -11.80
N ALA A 409 -24.38 -20.99 -11.39
CA ALA A 409 -24.79 -22.22 -12.08
C ALA A 409 -26.32 -22.32 -12.25
N ARG A 410 -27.09 -21.96 -11.21
CA ARG A 410 -28.56 -21.85 -11.28
C ARG A 410 -29.07 -20.82 -12.29
N ARG A 411 -28.36 -19.71 -12.49
CA ARG A 411 -28.70 -18.71 -13.52
C ARG A 411 -28.35 -19.21 -14.93
N ASN A 412 -27.30 -20.00 -15.05
CA ASN A 412 -26.76 -20.47 -16.32
C ASN A 412 -27.29 -21.85 -16.74
N ASN A 413 -28.29 -22.40 -16.02
CA ASN A 413 -28.87 -23.74 -16.23
C ASN A 413 -27.83 -24.88 -16.31
N THR A 414 -26.75 -24.78 -15.52
CA THR A 414 -25.67 -25.78 -15.47
C THR A 414 -25.97 -26.85 -14.42
N GLU A 415 -25.45 -28.08 -14.58
CA GLU A 415 -25.62 -29.14 -13.58
C GLU A 415 -24.93 -28.80 -12.25
N ILE A 416 -25.75 -28.55 -11.24
CA ILE A 416 -25.30 -28.05 -9.92
C ILE A 416 -24.61 -29.15 -9.11
N SER A 417 -25.01 -30.41 -9.30
CA SER A 417 -24.49 -31.58 -8.59
C SER A 417 -23.02 -31.83 -8.89
N GLU A 418 -22.65 -31.93 -10.18
CA GLU A 418 -21.26 -32.16 -10.59
C GLU A 418 -20.36 -31.01 -10.14
N LEU A 419 -20.78 -29.76 -10.37
CA LEU A 419 -20.04 -28.57 -9.93
C LEU A 419 -19.81 -28.58 -8.41
N PHE A 420 -20.83 -28.89 -7.61
CA PHE A 420 -20.72 -28.94 -6.15
C PHE A 420 -19.73 -30.00 -5.67
N PHE A 421 -19.75 -31.22 -6.23
CA PHE A 421 -18.81 -32.27 -5.82
C PHE A 421 -17.37 -31.97 -6.28
N CYS A 422 -17.19 -31.35 -7.45
CA CYS A 422 -15.88 -30.87 -7.91
C CYS A 422 -15.32 -29.77 -6.99
N ASP A 423 -16.12 -28.75 -6.68
CA ASP A 423 -15.75 -27.66 -5.78
C ASP A 423 -15.45 -28.18 -4.36
N LEU A 424 -16.27 -29.10 -3.84
CA LEU A 424 -16.08 -29.73 -2.53
C LEU A 424 -14.79 -30.55 -2.46
N THR A 425 -14.52 -31.36 -3.49
CA THR A 425 -13.27 -32.13 -3.62
C THR A 425 -12.06 -31.20 -3.62
N GLN A 426 -12.16 -30.06 -4.31
CA GLN A 426 -11.10 -29.08 -4.37
C GLN A 426 -10.85 -28.40 -3.01
N VAL A 427 -11.91 -28.05 -2.26
CA VAL A 427 -11.80 -27.54 -0.89
C VAL A 427 -11.16 -28.59 0.02
N ALA A 428 -11.56 -29.86 -0.08
CA ALA A 428 -11.00 -30.94 0.73
C ALA A 428 -9.51 -31.17 0.46
N CYS A 429 -9.09 -31.23 -0.80
CA CYS A 429 -7.67 -31.35 -1.18
C CYS A 429 -6.83 -30.17 -0.64
N GLU A 430 -7.35 -28.94 -0.76
CA GLU A 430 -6.65 -27.75 -0.25
C GLU A 430 -6.58 -27.76 1.29
N PHE A 431 -7.67 -28.15 1.95
CA PHE A 431 -7.76 -28.23 3.40
C PHE A 431 -6.77 -29.25 3.98
N LEU A 432 -6.70 -30.45 3.39
CA LEU A 432 -5.74 -31.48 3.81
C LEU A 432 -4.30 -31.00 3.62
N THR A 433 -4.01 -30.31 2.51
CA THR A 433 -2.68 -29.71 2.25
C THR A 433 -2.34 -28.60 3.26
N ALA A 434 -3.31 -27.78 3.68
CA ALA A 434 -3.10 -26.67 4.60
C ALA A 434 -2.98 -27.10 6.08
N PHE A 435 -3.59 -28.22 6.47
CA PHE A 435 -3.69 -28.68 7.86
C PHE A 435 -3.07 -30.07 8.11
N GLU A 436 -2.18 -30.55 7.22
CA GLU A 436 -1.49 -31.86 7.32
C GLU A 436 -0.86 -32.10 8.71
N THR A 437 -0.30 -31.06 9.33
CA THR A 437 0.35 -31.12 10.65
C THR A 437 -0.61 -31.02 11.84
N GLN A 438 -1.92 -30.84 11.61
CA GLN A 438 -2.93 -30.53 12.63
C GLN A 438 -4.18 -31.42 12.51
N PRO A 439 -4.10 -32.71 12.90
CA PRO A 439 -5.21 -33.67 12.76
C PRO A 439 -6.49 -33.26 13.49
N ALA A 440 -6.39 -32.45 14.55
CA ALA A 440 -7.54 -31.88 15.25
C ALA A 440 -8.38 -30.89 14.40
N CYS A 441 -7.81 -30.34 13.32
CA CYS A 441 -8.55 -29.51 12.37
C CYS A 441 -9.26 -30.37 11.30
N VAL A 442 -8.71 -31.54 10.95
CA VAL A 442 -9.27 -32.45 9.93
C VAL A 442 -10.65 -32.97 10.32
N GLY A 443 -10.84 -33.42 11.57
CA GLY A 443 -12.16 -33.81 12.07
C GLY A 443 -13.19 -32.67 12.16
N GLY A 444 -12.76 -31.41 11.99
CA GLY A 444 -13.66 -30.26 11.83
C GLY A 444 -14.18 -30.07 10.40
N ALA A 445 -13.43 -30.53 9.40
CA ALA A 445 -13.86 -30.54 8.01
C ALA A 445 -14.99 -31.58 7.80
N ASP A 446 -14.86 -32.78 8.38
CA ASP A 446 -15.90 -33.81 8.36
C ASP A 446 -17.25 -33.27 8.84
N PHE A 447 -17.24 -32.49 9.93
CA PHE A 447 -18.44 -31.85 10.52
C PHE A 447 -19.02 -30.68 9.70
N THR A 448 -18.34 -30.25 8.63
CA THR A 448 -18.76 -29.14 7.75
C THR A 448 -19.09 -29.63 6.33
N CYS A 449 -18.68 -30.86 5.99
CA CYS A 449 -19.05 -31.55 4.75
C CYS A 449 -20.36 -32.35 4.89
N VAL A 450 -20.80 -32.61 6.13
CA VAL A 450 -22.13 -33.13 6.51
C VAL A 450 -23.10 -31.96 6.73
#